data_AF-A0A9P1G1Q7-F1
#
_entry.id   AF-A0A9P1G1Q7-F1
#
_cell.length_a   1.000
_cell.length_b   1.000
_cell.length_c   1.000
_cell.angle_alpha   90.00
_cell.angle_beta   90.00
_cell.angle_gamma   90.00
#
_symmetry.space_group_name_H-M   'P 1'
#
loop_
_entity.id
_entity.type
_entity.pdbx_description
1 polymer ?
#
loop_
_entity_poly.entity_id
_entity_poly.type
_entity_poly.pdbx_seq_one_letter_code
_entity_poly.pdbx_strand_id
1 'polypeptide(L)'
;MEGLKCGPRALCGRLLAELKAFENQKMELLTGGELEFVMCSKTADGNWEPLFREPEIFTTLQGCKVMDFCYELEHQMLPVGVDIMTMNTEYGEGQVEITFAPRFGIEAADMTATFRLGTKEIAQQMGLRATFMAKPFGISGVGNGGHLNFSIWAPSGTLREAEKGGASAVSKMTSGKTNVFHSPEHGLSSTAKAFLAGVLAHAPALEALCSPTVPCYCRHGNWAPDVANWGYDDRCACVRVKAEKRGPPGSCYMELRMPSSAANPYLVIAGLVAAGLDGLQRKLELPPERQSKEDGATVLPSSLPAALEALEADEYLTNKLGKRFIRWYVDIKKAELKFLDEKLHPPQEASVAATEPSETEIGKAWRELYMEFI
;
A
#
# COMPACT_ATOMS: atom_id res chain seq x y z
N MET A 1 -5.03 -4.21 -30.05
CA MET A 1 -5.58 -4.73 -28.77
C MET A 1 -4.52 -5.25 -27.79
N GLU A 2 -3.24 -5.44 -28.16
CA GLU A 2 -2.20 -5.83 -27.18
C GLU A 2 -1.93 -4.77 -26.10
N GLY A 3 -2.05 -3.47 -26.40
CA GLY A 3 -1.85 -2.39 -25.43
C GLY A 3 -2.84 -2.40 -24.25
N LEU A 4 -4.03 -2.98 -24.41
CA LEU A 4 -4.98 -3.16 -23.29
C LEU A 4 -4.56 -4.27 -22.33
N LYS A 5 -3.68 -5.20 -22.75
CA LYS A 5 -3.21 -6.32 -21.91
C LYS A 5 -2.11 -5.93 -20.92
N CYS A 6 -1.53 -4.74 -21.06
CA CYS A 6 -0.46 -4.22 -20.19
C CYS A 6 -0.90 -3.06 -19.29
N GLY A 7 -2.19 -2.70 -19.25
CA GLY A 7 -2.69 -1.74 -18.28
C GLY A 7 -2.67 -2.30 -16.85
N PRO A 8 -2.47 -1.49 -15.79
CA PRO A 8 -2.37 -1.96 -14.40
C PRO A 8 -3.52 -2.87 -13.97
N ARG A 9 -4.77 -2.49 -14.27
CA ARG A 9 -5.96 -3.27 -13.93
C ARG A 9 -6.01 -4.63 -14.66
N ALA A 10 -5.65 -4.65 -15.95
CA ALA A 10 -5.62 -5.90 -16.73
C ALA A 10 -4.51 -6.84 -16.26
N LEU A 11 -3.33 -6.29 -15.92
CA LEU A 11 -2.22 -7.02 -15.32
C LEU A 11 -2.61 -7.66 -13.99
N CYS A 12 -3.20 -6.87 -13.09
CA CYS A 12 -3.70 -7.35 -11.80
C CYS A 12 -4.76 -8.46 -11.98
N GLY A 13 -5.75 -8.24 -12.86
CA GLY A 13 -6.77 -9.24 -13.17
C GLY A 13 -6.20 -10.56 -13.70
N ARG A 14 -5.15 -10.52 -14.53
CA ARG A 14 -4.46 -11.72 -15.01
C ARG A 14 -3.84 -12.50 -13.85
N LEU A 15 -3.11 -11.84 -12.95
CA LEU A 15 -2.42 -12.51 -11.85
C LEU A 15 -3.40 -13.07 -10.81
N LEU A 16 -4.49 -12.36 -10.55
CA LEU A 16 -5.59 -12.88 -9.72
C LEU A 16 -6.25 -14.12 -10.35
N ALA A 17 -6.38 -14.15 -11.68
CA ALA A 17 -6.86 -15.35 -12.38
C ALA A 17 -5.86 -16.51 -12.30
N GLU A 18 -4.57 -16.24 -12.38
CA GLU A 18 -3.52 -17.26 -12.18
C GLU A 18 -3.53 -17.82 -10.75
N LEU A 19 -3.69 -16.97 -9.74
CA LEU A 19 -3.87 -17.40 -8.35
C LEU A 19 -5.10 -18.30 -8.19
N LYS A 20 -6.22 -17.94 -8.82
CA LYS A 20 -7.44 -18.76 -8.82
C LYS A 20 -7.26 -20.10 -9.50
N ALA A 21 -6.43 -20.18 -10.55
CA ALA A 21 -6.13 -21.41 -11.26
C ALA A 21 -5.05 -22.27 -10.57
N PHE A 22 -4.28 -21.71 -9.64
CA PHE A 22 -3.14 -22.39 -9.03
C PHE A 22 -3.55 -23.72 -8.39
N GLU A 23 -2.94 -24.80 -8.89
CA GLU A 23 -3.17 -26.19 -8.46
C GLU A 23 -4.65 -26.60 -8.36
N ASN A 24 -5.54 -25.99 -9.14
CA ASN A 24 -7.00 -26.21 -9.10
C ASN A 24 -7.66 -25.94 -7.73
N GLN A 25 -7.00 -25.19 -6.84
CA GLN A 25 -7.50 -24.93 -5.49
C GLN A 25 -8.55 -23.81 -5.45
N LYS A 26 -8.76 -23.08 -6.56
CA LYS A 26 -9.72 -21.96 -6.65
C LYS A 26 -9.45 -20.88 -5.60
N MET A 27 -8.18 -20.57 -5.39
CA MET A 27 -7.75 -19.58 -4.40
C MET A 27 -8.16 -18.17 -4.79
N GLU A 28 -8.72 -17.43 -3.84
CA GLU A 28 -9.19 -16.06 -4.01
C GLU A 28 -8.50 -15.17 -2.97
N LEU A 29 -7.90 -14.08 -3.45
CA LEU A 29 -7.29 -13.06 -2.59
C LEU A 29 -8.39 -12.20 -1.98
N LEU A 30 -8.41 -12.11 -0.65
CA LEU A 30 -9.19 -11.13 0.08
C LEU A 30 -8.26 -10.02 0.55
N THR A 31 -8.59 -8.78 0.22
CA THR A 31 -7.72 -7.63 0.50
C THR A 31 -8.49 -6.47 1.10
N GLY A 32 -7.94 -5.85 2.14
CA GLY A 32 -8.41 -4.58 2.73
C GLY A 32 -7.28 -3.56 2.75
N GLY A 33 -7.60 -2.29 2.55
CA GLY A 33 -6.63 -1.20 2.56
C GLY A 33 -6.78 -0.34 3.82
N GLU A 34 -5.63 0.13 4.32
CA GLU A 34 -5.53 1.21 5.30
C GLU A 34 -4.78 2.32 4.58
N LEU A 35 -5.46 3.44 4.32
CA LEU A 35 -4.87 4.56 3.58
C LEU A 35 -4.74 5.76 4.49
N GLU A 36 -3.51 6.13 4.75
CA GLU A 36 -3.16 7.41 5.38
C GLU A 36 -3.09 8.51 4.32
N PHE A 37 -3.55 9.70 4.67
CA PHE A 37 -3.40 10.92 3.86
C PHE A 37 -3.34 12.15 4.77
N VAL A 38 -2.83 13.25 4.23
CA VAL A 38 -2.84 14.54 4.92
C VAL A 38 -3.99 15.40 4.40
N MET A 39 -4.80 15.89 5.31
CA MET A 39 -5.77 16.94 5.05
C MET A 39 -5.11 18.31 5.16
N CYS A 40 -5.39 19.17 4.19
CA CYS A 40 -4.78 20.47 4.07
C CYS A 40 -5.84 21.58 4.01
N SER A 41 -5.53 22.71 4.64
CA SER A 41 -6.24 23.98 4.49
C SER A 41 -5.41 24.96 3.65
N LYS A 42 -6.08 25.99 3.14
CA LYS A 42 -5.43 27.05 2.36
C LYS A 42 -5.10 28.24 3.28
N THR A 43 -3.85 28.69 3.24
CA THR A 43 -3.40 29.87 3.97
C THR A 43 -3.90 31.16 3.31
N ALA A 44 -3.79 32.29 4.03
CA ALA A 44 -4.14 33.61 3.51
C ALA A 44 -3.37 33.97 2.22
N ASP A 45 -2.12 33.52 2.11
CA ASP A 45 -1.26 33.74 0.93
C ASP A 45 -1.53 32.73 -0.20
N GLY A 46 -2.51 31.84 -0.03
CA GLY A 46 -2.95 30.88 -1.02
C GLY A 46 -2.16 29.56 -1.08
N ASN A 47 -1.21 29.35 -0.16
CA ASN A 47 -0.46 28.11 -0.03
C ASN A 47 -1.27 27.03 0.69
N TRP A 48 -0.88 25.76 0.53
CA TRP A 48 -1.46 24.65 1.29
C TRP A 48 -0.62 24.35 2.53
N GLU A 49 -1.29 24.08 3.65
CA GLU A 49 -0.67 23.60 4.88
C GLU A 49 -1.50 22.49 5.53
N PRO A 50 -0.91 21.65 6.41
CA PRO A 50 -1.66 20.69 7.19
C PRO A 50 -2.82 21.34 7.96
N LEU A 51 -3.99 20.71 7.95
CA LEU A 51 -5.21 21.21 8.59
C LEU A 51 -5.05 21.38 10.11
N PHE A 52 -4.18 20.58 10.72
CA PHE A 52 -3.80 20.66 12.13
C PHE A 52 -2.33 20.28 12.31
N ARG A 53 -1.68 20.74 13.40
CA ARG A 53 -0.23 20.58 13.62
C ARG A 53 0.10 19.58 14.73
N GLU A 54 -0.86 19.28 15.59
CA GLU A 54 -0.64 18.45 16.76
C GLU A 54 -0.72 16.95 16.39
N PRO A 55 0.29 16.12 16.76
CA PRO A 55 0.41 14.73 16.31
C PRO A 55 -0.40 13.72 17.16
N GLU A 56 -1.53 14.15 17.70
CA GLU A 56 -2.30 13.35 18.65
C GLU A 56 -3.18 12.32 17.94
N ILE A 57 -2.74 11.06 17.99
CA ILE A 57 -3.44 9.90 17.43
C ILE A 57 -4.68 9.51 18.26
N PHE A 58 -5.77 9.11 17.59
CA PHE A 58 -7.00 8.59 18.23
C PHE A 58 -7.65 9.51 19.28
N THR A 59 -7.47 10.83 19.21
CA THR A 59 -8.08 11.76 20.18
C THR A 59 -9.32 12.43 19.63
N THR A 60 -10.33 12.62 20.48
CA THR A 60 -11.51 13.42 20.13
C THR A 60 -11.16 14.89 19.84
N LEU A 61 -10.08 15.40 20.45
CA LEU A 61 -9.60 16.78 20.25
C LEU A 61 -9.11 17.04 18.83
N GLN A 62 -8.44 16.08 18.19
CA GLN A 62 -8.08 16.20 16.77
C GLN A 62 -9.20 15.70 15.86
N GLY A 63 -9.90 14.63 16.24
CA GLY A 63 -11.00 14.07 15.46
C GLY A 63 -12.10 15.10 15.16
N CYS A 64 -12.39 16.04 16.09
CA CYS A 64 -13.37 17.09 15.84
C CYS A 64 -12.97 18.07 14.73
N LYS A 65 -11.67 18.22 14.41
CA LYS A 65 -11.19 19.11 13.35
C LYS A 65 -11.44 18.57 11.93
N VAL A 66 -11.63 17.26 11.80
CA VAL A 66 -11.91 16.56 10.51
C VAL A 66 -13.31 15.97 10.45
N MET A 67 -14.12 16.14 11.49
CA MET A 67 -15.40 15.45 11.65
C MET A 67 -16.37 15.73 10.50
N ASP A 68 -16.51 16.98 10.08
CA ASP A 68 -17.40 17.35 8.95
C ASP A 68 -16.96 16.67 7.65
N PHE A 69 -15.65 16.65 7.39
CA PHE A 69 -15.10 15.93 6.24
C PHE A 69 -15.36 14.42 6.34
N CYS A 70 -15.21 13.86 7.54
CA CYS A 70 -15.46 12.43 7.74
C CYS A 70 -16.91 12.05 7.45
N TYR A 71 -17.87 12.86 7.89
CA TYR A 71 -19.29 12.64 7.61
C TYR A 71 -19.60 12.72 6.12
N GLU A 72 -19.10 13.74 5.43
CA GLU A 72 -19.32 13.88 3.99
C GLU A 72 -18.68 12.73 3.21
N LEU A 73 -17.47 12.32 3.63
CA LEU A 73 -16.78 11.20 3.01
C LEU A 73 -17.58 9.90 3.17
N GLU A 74 -18.01 9.54 4.38
CA GLU A 74 -18.81 8.35 4.62
C GLU A 74 -20.13 8.37 3.83
N HIS A 75 -20.85 9.50 3.87
CA HIS A 75 -22.14 9.65 3.22
C HIS A 75 -22.06 9.56 1.68
N GLN A 76 -21.03 10.16 1.07
CA GLN A 76 -20.89 10.19 -0.39
C GLN A 76 -20.19 8.95 -0.95
N MET A 77 -19.34 8.27 -0.16
CA MET A 77 -18.60 7.08 -0.58
C MET A 77 -19.43 5.80 -0.56
N LEU A 78 -20.36 5.68 0.38
CA LEU A 78 -21.19 4.48 0.51
C LEU A 78 -22.02 4.18 -0.76
N PRO A 79 -22.71 5.16 -1.40
CA PRO A 79 -23.46 4.93 -2.64
C PRO A 79 -22.60 4.51 -3.84
N VAL A 80 -21.29 4.81 -3.85
CA VAL A 80 -20.36 4.41 -4.91
C VAL A 80 -19.61 3.11 -4.57
N GLY A 81 -20.01 2.42 -3.49
CA GLY A 81 -19.57 1.07 -3.14
C GLY A 81 -18.30 0.99 -2.27
N VAL A 82 -17.90 2.10 -1.67
CA VAL A 82 -16.78 2.17 -0.72
C VAL A 82 -17.34 2.12 0.71
N ASP A 83 -17.12 0.98 1.38
CA ASP A 83 -17.62 0.72 2.73
C ASP A 83 -16.57 1.14 3.77
N ILE A 84 -16.61 2.39 4.24
CA ILE A 84 -15.70 2.88 5.28
C ILE A 84 -15.99 2.15 6.61
N MET A 85 -14.93 1.72 7.30
CA MET A 85 -15.01 0.99 8.57
C MET A 85 -14.51 1.83 9.75
N THR A 86 -13.35 2.47 9.60
CA THR A 86 -12.79 3.32 10.64
C THR A 86 -12.18 4.57 10.03
N MET A 87 -12.16 5.63 10.82
CA MET A 87 -11.53 6.91 10.50
C MET A 87 -10.89 7.44 11.78
N ASN A 88 -9.62 7.83 11.71
CA ASN A 88 -8.91 8.37 12.86
C ASN A 88 -7.85 9.38 12.43
N THR A 89 -7.51 10.30 13.32
CA THR A 89 -6.27 11.08 13.19
C THR A 89 -5.07 10.18 13.46
N GLU A 90 -3.95 10.50 12.82
CA GLU A 90 -2.70 9.75 12.86
C GLU A 90 -1.55 10.55 13.49
N TYR A 91 -0.36 9.93 13.58
CA TYR A 91 0.84 10.52 14.19
C TYR A 91 1.38 11.78 13.49
N GLY A 92 0.94 12.10 12.27
CA GLY A 92 1.44 13.22 11.47
C GLY A 92 0.55 14.46 11.51
N GLU A 93 1.13 15.62 11.17
CA GLU A 93 0.38 16.86 11.01
C GLU A 93 -0.68 16.72 9.91
N GLY A 94 -1.94 17.03 10.25
CA GLY A 94 -3.07 16.90 9.33
C GLY A 94 -3.38 15.46 8.90
N GLN A 95 -2.72 14.46 9.50
CA GLN A 95 -2.76 13.08 9.02
C GLN A 95 -4.02 12.37 9.50
N VAL A 96 -4.68 11.68 8.58
CA VAL A 96 -5.88 10.88 8.81
C VAL A 96 -5.65 9.51 8.19
N GLU A 97 -6.03 8.45 8.91
CA GLU A 97 -6.12 7.10 8.37
C GLU A 97 -7.58 6.72 8.20
N ILE A 98 -7.86 6.05 7.07
CA ILE A 98 -9.15 5.44 6.82
C ILE A 98 -8.94 3.98 6.43
N THR A 99 -9.77 3.13 7.04
CA THR A 99 -9.91 1.73 6.64
C THR A 99 -11.27 1.50 6.02
N PHE A 100 -11.33 0.58 5.06
CA PHE A 100 -12.57 0.17 4.40
C PHE A 100 -12.66 -1.35 4.32
N ALA A 101 -13.89 -1.84 4.19
CA ALA A 101 -14.18 -3.26 4.23
C ALA A 101 -13.40 -4.02 3.14
N PRO A 102 -12.81 -5.18 3.46
CA PRO A 102 -12.05 -5.91 2.46
C PRO A 102 -12.93 -6.39 1.31
N ARG A 103 -12.31 -6.70 0.16
CA ARG A 103 -12.97 -7.24 -1.03
C ARG A 103 -12.17 -8.39 -1.63
N PHE A 104 -12.86 -9.26 -2.36
CA PHE A 104 -12.22 -10.34 -3.11
C PHE A 104 -11.72 -9.84 -4.48
N GLY A 105 -10.55 -10.32 -4.88
CA GLY A 105 -10.05 -10.16 -6.24
C GLY A 105 -9.82 -8.70 -6.63
N ILE A 106 -10.25 -8.34 -7.85
CA ILE A 106 -9.94 -7.03 -8.45
C ILE A 106 -10.71 -5.88 -7.79
N GLU A 107 -11.85 -6.19 -7.17
CA GLU A 107 -12.72 -5.20 -6.53
C GLU A 107 -11.99 -4.46 -5.40
N ALA A 108 -11.02 -5.10 -4.73
CA ALA A 108 -10.21 -4.43 -3.72
C ALA A 108 -9.39 -3.28 -4.32
N ALA A 109 -8.75 -3.49 -5.47
CA ALA A 109 -8.00 -2.42 -6.13
C ALA A 109 -8.91 -1.35 -6.74
N ASP A 110 -10.07 -1.75 -7.29
CA ASP A 110 -11.07 -0.82 -7.81
C ASP A 110 -11.56 0.11 -6.68
N MET A 111 -11.95 -0.46 -5.53
CA MET A 111 -12.40 0.28 -4.35
C MET A 111 -11.33 1.22 -3.81
N THR A 112 -10.08 0.76 -3.66
CA THR A 112 -8.97 1.62 -3.20
C THR A 112 -8.72 2.80 -4.15
N ALA A 113 -8.81 2.57 -5.48
CA ALA A 113 -8.67 3.62 -6.47
C ALA A 113 -9.83 4.64 -6.42
N THR A 114 -11.07 4.15 -6.33
CA THR A 114 -12.28 4.97 -6.20
C THR A 114 -12.25 5.82 -4.94
N PHE A 115 -11.93 5.20 -3.79
CA PHE A 115 -11.79 5.89 -2.52
C PHE A 115 -10.79 7.03 -2.64
N ARG A 116 -9.57 6.75 -3.13
CA ARG A 116 -8.52 7.77 -3.24
C ARG A 116 -8.93 8.97 -4.09
N LEU A 117 -9.62 8.73 -5.21
CA LEU A 117 -10.08 9.81 -6.09
C LEU A 117 -11.21 10.61 -5.43
N GLY A 118 -12.27 9.95 -4.96
CA GLY A 118 -13.40 10.66 -4.39
C GLY A 118 -13.03 11.38 -3.07
N THR A 119 -12.07 10.88 -2.27
CA THR A 119 -11.54 11.60 -1.10
C THR A 119 -10.99 12.96 -1.50
N LYS A 120 -10.27 13.05 -2.64
CA LYS A 120 -9.76 14.31 -3.16
C LYS A 120 -10.88 15.22 -3.65
N GLU A 121 -11.85 14.66 -4.39
CA GLU A 121 -12.99 15.41 -4.93
C GLU A 121 -13.85 15.99 -3.81
N ILE A 122 -14.17 15.19 -2.79
CA ILE A 122 -14.95 15.63 -1.62
C ILE A 122 -14.19 16.68 -0.83
N ALA A 123 -12.89 16.48 -0.56
CA ALA A 123 -12.07 17.48 0.10
C ALA A 123 -12.11 18.82 -0.67
N GLN A 124 -12.00 18.77 -2.01
CA GLN A 124 -12.05 19.96 -2.86
C GLN A 124 -13.40 20.67 -2.81
N GLN A 125 -14.52 19.94 -2.78
CA GLN A 125 -15.86 20.53 -2.61
C GLN A 125 -16.00 21.28 -1.28
N MET A 126 -15.26 20.85 -0.26
CA MET A 126 -15.23 21.49 1.07
C MET A 126 -14.17 22.61 1.19
N GLY A 127 -13.49 22.98 0.09
CA GLY A 127 -12.42 23.97 0.10
C GLY A 127 -11.12 23.48 0.77
N LEU A 128 -11.00 22.18 1.01
CA LEU A 128 -9.83 21.50 1.56
C LEU A 128 -9.04 20.80 0.43
N ARG A 129 -7.90 20.22 0.78
CA ARG A 129 -7.16 19.32 -0.11
C ARG A 129 -6.72 18.07 0.66
N ALA A 130 -7.00 16.90 0.10
CA ALA A 130 -6.47 15.63 0.59
C ALA A 130 -5.27 15.22 -0.25
N THR A 131 -4.14 14.87 0.38
CA THR A 131 -2.94 14.37 -0.31
C THR A 131 -2.47 13.03 0.24
N PHE A 132 -2.34 12.05 -0.66
CA PHE A 132 -1.85 10.71 -0.38
C PHE A 132 -0.34 10.58 -0.62
N MET A 133 0.33 11.71 -0.90
CA MET A 133 1.78 11.78 -1.03
C MET A 133 2.44 11.31 0.27
N ALA A 134 3.50 10.51 0.18
CA ALA A 134 4.16 9.96 1.37
C ALA A 134 4.66 11.04 2.34
N LYS A 135 5.20 12.14 1.82
CA LYS A 135 5.84 13.23 2.58
C LYS A 135 5.56 14.62 1.97
N PRO A 136 4.37 15.20 2.17
CA PRO A 136 3.95 16.43 1.47
C PRO A 136 4.59 17.73 2.01
N PHE A 137 4.99 17.77 3.29
CA PHE A 137 5.40 19.01 3.97
C PHE A 137 6.79 18.94 4.63
N GLY A 138 7.65 18.04 4.18
CA GLY A 138 9.02 17.87 4.70
C GLY A 138 9.43 16.41 4.77
N ILE A 139 10.70 16.14 5.12
CA ILE A 139 11.23 14.77 5.22
C ILE A 139 11.18 14.21 6.65
N SER A 140 11.03 15.06 7.66
CA SER A 140 10.91 14.67 9.07
C SER A 140 9.51 14.15 9.44
N GLY A 141 9.40 13.49 10.60
CA GLY A 141 8.13 12.96 11.14
C GLY A 141 7.68 11.64 10.52
N VAL A 142 6.41 11.27 10.73
CA VAL A 142 5.76 10.12 10.06
C VAL A 142 5.29 10.49 8.66
N GLY A 143 5.00 9.51 7.81
CA GLY A 143 4.52 9.76 6.45
C GLY A 143 3.50 8.72 6.00
N ASN A 144 2.71 9.06 4.98
CA ASN A 144 1.51 8.33 4.61
C ASN A 144 1.78 6.89 4.13
N GLY A 145 1.34 5.93 4.94
CA GLY A 145 1.20 4.49 4.73
C GLY A 145 -0.04 4.07 3.96
N GLY A 146 0.14 3.14 3.03
CA GLY A 146 -0.95 2.46 2.32
C GLY A 146 -0.93 0.97 2.66
N HIS A 147 -1.13 0.60 3.92
CA HIS A 147 -1.01 -0.80 4.34
C HIS A 147 -2.03 -1.66 3.60
N LEU A 148 -1.57 -2.84 3.17
CA LEU A 148 -2.40 -3.79 2.45
C LEU A 148 -2.59 -5.03 3.32
N ASN A 149 -3.78 -5.19 3.87
CA ASN A 149 -4.19 -6.40 4.57
C ASN A 149 -4.61 -7.45 3.55
N PHE A 150 -4.10 -8.68 3.66
CA PHE A 150 -4.38 -9.75 2.72
C PHE A 150 -4.49 -11.14 3.36
N SER A 151 -5.36 -11.96 2.79
CA SER A 151 -5.49 -13.39 3.09
C SER A 151 -5.95 -14.15 1.84
N ILE A 152 -5.70 -15.47 1.80
CA ILE A 152 -6.12 -16.33 0.70
C ILE A 152 -7.22 -17.25 1.17
N TRP A 153 -8.28 -17.35 0.38
CA TRP A 153 -9.44 -18.18 0.68
C TRP A 153 -9.71 -19.17 -0.45
N ALA A 154 -10.26 -20.33 -0.11
CA ALA A 154 -10.71 -21.32 -1.08
C ALA A 154 -12.14 -21.77 -0.75
N PRO A 155 -12.91 -22.29 -1.71
CA PRO A 155 -14.21 -22.88 -1.43
C PRO A 155 -14.09 -23.98 -0.37
N SER A 156 -14.87 -23.92 0.71
CA SER A 156 -14.80 -24.92 1.79
C SER A 156 -15.58 -26.20 1.49
N GLY A 157 -16.39 -26.21 0.42
CA GLY A 157 -17.33 -27.30 0.11
C GLY A 157 -18.48 -27.47 1.12
N THR A 158 -18.47 -26.68 2.20
CA THR A 158 -19.47 -26.70 3.28
C THR A 158 -19.98 -25.28 3.50
N LEU A 159 -21.29 -25.07 3.34
CA LEU A 159 -21.91 -23.82 3.78
C LEU A 159 -21.81 -23.80 5.31
N ARG A 160 -21.09 -22.83 5.87
CA ARG A 160 -21.25 -22.51 7.29
C ARG A 160 -22.68 -21.98 7.44
N GLU A 161 -23.48 -22.57 8.32
CA GLU A 161 -24.74 -21.96 8.72
C GLU A 161 -24.43 -20.52 9.15
N ALA A 162 -25.14 -19.55 8.58
CA ALA A 162 -25.00 -18.18 9.00
C ALA A 162 -25.25 -18.13 10.51
N GLU A 163 -24.26 -17.69 11.29
CA GLU A 163 -24.41 -17.54 12.73
C GLU A 163 -25.69 -16.72 12.98
N LYS A 164 -26.63 -17.28 13.75
CA LYS A 164 -27.87 -16.60 14.16
C LYS A 164 -27.49 -15.54 15.19
N GLY A 165 -27.07 -14.39 14.71
CA GLY A 165 -26.59 -13.23 15.46
C GLY A 165 -25.77 -12.35 14.51
N GLY A 166 -25.88 -11.02 14.59
CA GLY A 166 -25.40 -10.09 13.57
C GLY A 166 -23.98 -10.37 13.06
N ALA A 167 -23.86 -11.14 11.97
CA ALA A 167 -22.59 -11.47 11.36
C ALA A 167 -21.93 -10.19 10.81
N SER A 168 -20.65 -10.00 11.12
CA SER A 168 -19.85 -8.90 10.56
C SER A 168 -19.86 -8.95 9.03
N ALA A 169 -19.62 -7.81 8.37
CA ALA A 169 -19.54 -7.74 6.90
C ALA A 169 -18.54 -8.76 6.33
N VAL A 170 -17.40 -8.93 6.99
CA VAL A 170 -16.37 -9.92 6.63
C VAL A 170 -16.88 -11.35 6.78
N SER A 171 -17.62 -11.66 7.85
CA SER A 171 -18.20 -13.00 8.07
C SER A 171 -19.20 -13.36 6.96
N LYS A 172 -20.04 -12.41 6.54
CA LYS A 172 -20.97 -12.61 5.42
C LYS A 172 -20.22 -12.85 4.11
N MET A 173 -19.21 -12.03 3.81
CA MET A 173 -18.45 -12.11 2.57
C MET A 173 -17.62 -13.40 2.45
N THR A 174 -17.14 -13.94 3.57
CA THR A 174 -16.32 -15.16 3.62
C THR A 174 -17.14 -16.45 3.81
N SER A 175 -18.48 -16.35 3.86
CA SER A 175 -19.35 -17.51 3.99
C SER A 175 -19.15 -18.53 2.85
N GLY A 176 -19.08 -19.82 3.21
CA GLY A 176 -18.81 -20.91 2.28
C GLY A 176 -17.36 -20.99 1.77
N LYS A 177 -16.43 -20.27 2.41
CA LYS A 177 -14.99 -20.33 2.12
C LYS A 177 -14.21 -20.71 3.37
N THR A 178 -13.01 -21.24 3.16
CA THR A 178 -12.01 -21.47 4.20
C THR A 178 -10.80 -20.58 3.96
N ASN A 179 -10.26 -20.02 5.04
CA ASN A 179 -9.02 -19.25 4.98
C ASN A 179 -7.85 -20.23 4.86
N VAL A 180 -7.18 -20.24 3.72
CA VAL A 180 -6.06 -21.13 3.40
C VAL A 180 -4.80 -20.75 4.18
N PHE A 181 -4.70 -19.51 4.65
CA PHE A 181 -3.56 -19.06 5.44
C PHE A 181 -3.61 -19.51 6.89
N HIS A 182 -4.79 -19.84 7.41
CA HIS A 182 -4.96 -20.22 8.80
C HIS A 182 -4.58 -21.68 9.07
N SER A 183 -3.84 -21.91 10.15
CA SER A 183 -3.68 -23.23 10.77
C SER A 183 -4.14 -23.18 12.23
N PRO A 184 -5.09 -24.03 12.66
CA PRO A 184 -5.52 -24.09 14.06
C PRO A 184 -4.38 -24.41 15.03
N GLU A 185 -3.40 -25.20 14.61
CA GLU A 185 -2.29 -25.66 15.46
C GLU A 185 -1.14 -24.65 15.51
N HIS A 186 -0.84 -24.00 14.39
CA HIS A 186 0.38 -23.22 14.20
C HIS A 186 0.16 -21.73 13.94
N GLY A 187 -1.09 -21.28 13.87
CA GLY A 187 -1.45 -19.92 13.45
C GLY A 187 -1.40 -19.78 11.93
N LEU A 188 -0.22 -20.01 11.33
CA LEU A 188 0.01 -19.99 9.88
C LEU A 188 0.09 -21.41 9.29
N SER A 189 -0.60 -21.63 8.18
CA SER A 189 -0.50 -22.85 7.36
C SER A 189 0.84 -22.91 6.59
N SER A 190 1.17 -24.08 6.03
CA SER A 190 2.32 -24.22 5.13
C SER A 190 2.17 -23.34 3.87
N THR A 191 0.94 -23.17 3.37
CA THR A 191 0.64 -22.28 2.24
C THR A 191 0.91 -20.83 2.59
N ALA A 192 0.48 -20.36 3.77
CA ALA A 192 0.80 -19.02 4.25
C ALA A 192 2.31 -18.79 4.34
N LYS A 193 3.03 -19.75 4.92
CA LYS A 193 4.49 -19.65 5.10
C LYS A 193 5.22 -19.54 3.75
N ALA A 194 4.88 -20.41 2.81
CA ALA A 194 5.49 -20.40 1.47
C ALA A 194 5.14 -19.13 0.68
N PHE A 195 3.88 -18.68 0.73
CA PHE A 195 3.47 -17.42 0.10
C PHE A 195 4.24 -16.23 0.68
N LEU A 196 4.30 -16.13 2.01
CA LEU A 196 5.03 -15.07 2.71
C LEU A 196 6.53 -15.10 2.39
N ALA A 197 7.14 -16.29 2.34
CA ALA A 197 8.54 -16.44 1.95
C ALA A 197 8.81 -15.88 0.54
N GLY A 198 7.88 -16.10 -0.41
CA GLY A 198 7.94 -15.47 -1.74
C GLY A 198 7.84 -13.95 -1.69
N VAL A 199 6.91 -13.40 -0.90
CA VAL A 199 6.78 -11.94 -0.71
C VAL A 199 8.09 -11.33 -0.18
N LEU A 200 8.72 -11.96 0.82
CA LEU A 200 9.98 -11.47 1.39
C LEU A 200 11.15 -11.60 0.41
N ALA A 201 11.24 -12.71 -0.33
CA ALA A 201 12.29 -12.93 -1.33
C ALA A 201 12.28 -11.86 -2.44
N HIS A 202 11.08 -11.37 -2.79
CA HIS A 202 10.88 -10.37 -3.84
C HIS A 202 10.68 -8.94 -3.29
N ALA A 203 10.74 -8.74 -1.96
CA ALA A 203 10.44 -7.45 -1.34
C ALA A 203 11.27 -6.27 -1.89
N PRO A 204 12.59 -6.42 -2.16
CA PRO A 204 13.38 -5.34 -2.77
C PRO A 204 12.83 -4.87 -4.13
N ALA A 205 12.37 -5.79 -4.97
CA ALA A 205 11.77 -5.48 -6.27
C ALA A 205 10.35 -4.93 -6.13
N LEU A 206 9.57 -5.45 -5.17
CA LEU A 206 8.23 -4.95 -4.85
C LEU A 206 8.26 -3.49 -4.36
N GLU A 207 9.35 -3.05 -3.73
CA GLU A 207 9.51 -1.68 -3.23
C GLU A 207 9.29 -0.65 -4.35
N ALA A 208 9.71 -0.93 -5.59
CA ALA A 208 9.47 -0.01 -6.71
C ALA A 208 7.98 0.18 -7.05
N LEU A 209 7.14 -0.83 -6.79
CA LEU A 209 5.69 -0.79 -7.02
C LEU A 209 4.94 -0.25 -5.80
N CYS A 210 5.46 -0.52 -4.60
CA CYS A 210 4.92 -0.11 -3.31
C CYS A 210 5.23 1.37 -2.99
N SER A 211 6.40 1.85 -3.40
CA SER A 211 6.94 3.17 -3.10
C SER A 211 7.29 3.91 -4.40
N PRO A 212 6.30 4.28 -5.25
CA PRO A 212 6.56 4.67 -6.63
C PRO A 212 7.12 6.09 -6.82
N THR A 213 7.36 6.85 -5.75
CA THR A 213 7.79 8.25 -5.83
C THR A 213 8.96 8.52 -4.91
N VAL A 214 9.81 9.50 -5.23
CA VAL A 214 10.97 9.87 -4.41
C VAL A 214 10.64 10.10 -2.91
N PRO A 215 9.58 10.84 -2.55
CA PRO A 215 9.22 11.04 -1.14
C PRO A 215 8.85 9.76 -0.37
N CYS A 216 8.50 8.65 -1.04
CA CYS A 216 8.17 7.39 -0.37
C CYS A 216 9.35 6.85 0.44
N TYR A 217 10.56 6.99 -0.08
CA TYR A 217 11.77 6.45 0.55
C TYR A 217 12.18 7.21 1.82
N CYS A 218 11.68 8.44 2.00
CA CYS A 218 11.84 9.20 3.24
C CYS A 218 10.95 8.69 4.40
N ARG A 219 10.08 7.69 4.16
CA ARG A 219 9.30 7.05 5.23
C ARG A 219 10.08 6.00 6.01
N HIS A 220 11.06 5.35 5.38
CA HIS A 220 11.80 4.21 5.96
C HIS A 220 12.37 4.59 7.34
N GLY A 221 12.21 3.69 8.32
CA GLY A 221 12.68 3.89 9.69
C GLY A 221 11.74 4.69 10.61
N ASN A 222 10.69 5.33 10.08
CA ASN A 222 9.65 6.03 10.86
C ASN A 222 8.31 5.27 10.79
N TRP A 223 8.24 4.09 11.42
CA TRP A 223 7.11 3.15 11.34
C TRP A 223 6.85 2.51 9.97
N ALA A 224 7.64 2.87 8.95
CA ALA A 224 7.71 2.16 7.68
C ALA A 224 8.93 1.21 7.64
N PRO A 225 8.77 0.02 7.05
CA PRO A 225 9.82 -0.99 7.03
C PRO A 225 11.03 -0.57 6.19
N ASP A 226 12.22 -0.99 6.61
CA ASP A 226 13.49 -0.81 5.90
C ASP A 226 14.22 -2.15 5.66
N VAL A 227 13.61 -3.26 6.09
CA VAL A 227 14.10 -4.64 5.94
C VAL A 227 12.97 -5.57 5.53
N ALA A 228 13.28 -6.56 4.70
CA ALA A 228 12.37 -7.62 4.28
C ALA A 228 12.25 -8.70 5.37
N ASN A 229 11.51 -8.39 6.43
CA ASN A 229 11.23 -9.33 7.52
C ASN A 229 9.72 -9.45 7.81
N TRP A 230 9.37 -10.32 8.75
CA TRP A 230 7.99 -10.52 9.17
C TRP A 230 7.91 -10.75 10.68
N GLY A 231 6.75 -10.51 11.28
CA GLY A 231 6.53 -10.85 12.69
C GLY A 231 5.07 -10.81 13.14
N TYR A 232 4.75 -11.59 14.15
CA TYR A 232 3.42 -11.59 14.77
C TYR A 232 3.20 -10.28 15.51
N ASP A 233 2.14 -9.56 15.15
CA ASP A 233 1.77 -8.28 15.74
C ASP A 233 2.91 -7.23 15.78
N ASP A 234 3.92 -7.38 14.93
CA ASP A 234 5.05 -6.47 14.85
C ASP A 234 4.77 -5.35 13.83
N ARG A 235 4.58 -4.13 14.33
CA ARG A 235 4.31 -2.93 13.51
C ARG A 235 5.57 -2.37 12.83
N CYS A 236 6.75 -2.86 13.16
CA CYS A 236 8.01 -2.46 12.54
C CYS A 236 8.43 -3.43 11.43
N ALA A 237 7.78 -4.60 11.32
CA ALA A 237 8.10 -5.59 10.31
C ALA A 237 7.60 -5.17 8.91
N CYS A 238 8.24 -5.66 7.85
CA CYS A 238 7.75 -5.47 6.48
C CYS A 238 6.39 -6.15 6.24
N VAL A 239 6.24 -7.37 6.77
CA VAL A 239 4.95 -8.05 6.82
C VAL A 239 4.57 -8.36 8.26
N ARG A 240 3.53 -7.68 8.75
CA ARG A 240 2.95 -7.98 10.05
C ARG A 240 1.95 -9.10 9.92
N VAL A 241 2.08 -10.12 10.76
CA VAL A 241 1.16 -11.26 10.80
C VAL A 241 0.14 -11.08 11.89
N LYS A 242 -1.14 -11.14 11.50
CA LYS A 242 -2.30 -11.18 12.39
C LYS A 242 -2.90 -12.57 12.29
N ALA A 243 -2.49 -13.49 13.16
CA ALA A 243 -3.06 -14.84 13.19
C ALA A 243 -3.31 -15.24 14.64
N GLU A 244 -4.52 -14.91 15.12
CA GLU A 244 -4.96 -15.33 16.45
C GLU A 244 -5.22 -16.84 16.46
N LYS A 245 -4.49 -17.58 17.31
CA LYS A 245 -4.68 -19.04 17.48
C LYS A 245 -6.10 -19.45 17.89
N ARG A 246 -6.87 -18.53 18.51
CA ARG A 246 -8.24 -18.76 18.99
C ARG A 246 -9.28 -17.84 18.34
N GLY A 247 -8.87 -17.03 17.36
CA GLY A 247 -9.79 -16.13 16.67
C GLY A 247 -10.64 -16.87 15.63
N PRO A 248 -11.75 -16.29 15.16
CA PRO A 248 -12.51 -16.85 14.04
C PRO A 248 -11.59 -16.99 12.81
N PRO A 249 -11.79 -17.95 11.90
CA PRO A 249 -10.92 -18.13 10.73
C PRO A 249 -10.72 -16.87 9.87
N GLY A 250 -11.64 -15.92 9.94
CA GLY A 250 -11.53 -14.60 9.31
C GLY A 250 -10.54 -13.62 9.96
N SER A 251 -9.99 -13.93 11.15
CA SER A 251 -9.00 -13.07 11.84
C SER A 251 -7.56 -13.38 11.47
N CYS A 252 -7.30 -14.40 10.62
CA CYS A 252 -5.97 -14.71 10.12
C CYS A 252 -5.69 -13.96 8.81
N TYR A 253 -4.86 -12.93 8.86
CA TYR A 253 -4.41 -12.17 7.71
C TYR A 253 -2.99 -11.66 7.92
N MET A 254 -2.40 -11.14 6.85
CA MET A 254 -1.10 -10.49 6.86
C MET A 254 -1.26 -9.05 6.41
N GLU A 255 -0.44 -8.16 6.91
CA GLU A 255 -0.41 -6.74 6.56
C GLU A 255 0.93 -6.44 5.90
N LEU A 256 0.90 -6.11 4.61
CA LEU A 256 2.07 -5.62 3.88
C LEU A 256 2.21 -4.11 4.13
N ARG A 257 3.29 -3.71 4.80
CA ARG A 257 3.48 -2.33 5.29
C ARG A 257 4.35 -1.45 4.39
N MET A 258 5.00 -2.03 3.38
CA MET A 258 5.80 -1.30 2.39
C MET A 258 5.01 -0.23 1.61
N PRO A 259 3.76 -0.48 1.15
CA PRO A 259 3.14 0.44 0.21
C PRO A 259 2.88 1.83 0.80
N SER A 260 3.02 2.82 -0.08
CA SER A 260 2.53 4.18 0.15
C SER A 260 1.11 4.33 -0.35
N SER A 261 0.35 5.22 0.26
CA SER A 261 -1.00 5.58 -0.19
C SER A 261 -1.04 6.16 -1.61
N ALA A 262 0.12 6.64 -2.10
CA ALA A 262 0.31 7.06 -3.49
C ALA A 262 0.46 5.87 -4.47
N ALA A 263 0.71 4.66 -3.99
CA ALA A 263 0.95 3.47 -4.81
C ALA A 263 -0.25 3.14 -5.71
N ASN A 264 0.01 2.61 -6.90
CA ASN A 264 -1.06 2.11 -7.75
C ASN A 264 -1.59 0.79 -7.15
N PRO A 265 -2.84 0.73 -6.63
CA PRO A 265 -3.32 -0.44 -5.90
C PRO A 265 -3.34 -1.71 -6.76
N TYR A 266 -3.56 -1.57 -8.07
CA TYR A 266 -3.49 -2.70 -8.99
C TYR A 266 -2.08 -3.27 -9.09
N LEU A 267 -1.05 -2.42 -9.10
CA LEU A 267 0.35 -2.85 -9.19
C LEU A 267 0.85 -3.46 -7.89
N VAL A 268 0.41 -2.93 -6.74
CA VAL A 268 0.72 -3.51 -5.43
C VAL A 268 0.13 -4.92 -5.33
N ILE A 269 -1.16 -5.09 -5.65
CA ILE A 269 -1.80 -6.41 -5.63
C ILE A 269 -1.18 -7.36 -6.67
N ALA A 270 -0.89 -6.87 -7.88
CA ALA A 270 -0.22 -7.64 -8.91
C ALA A 270 1.15 -8.16 -8.43
N GLY A 271 1.98 -7.28 -7.87
CA GLY A 271 3.29 -7.64 -7.32
C GLY A 271 3.17 -8.64 -6.17
N LEU A 272 2.27 -8.39 -5.22
CA LEU A 272 2.00 -9.28 -4.09
C LEU A 272 1.64 -10.70 -4.56
N VAL A 273 0.69 -10.81 -5.49
CA VAL A 273 0.24 -12.11 -6.01
C VAL A 273 1.35 -12.80 -6.80
N ALA A 274 2.10 -12.05 -7.62
CA ALA A 274 3.24 -12.60 -8.35
C ALA A 274 4.30 -13.17 -7.40
N ALA A 275 4.73 -12.39 -6.42
CA ALA A 275 5.73 -12.82 -5.44
C ALA A 275 5.26 -14.00 -4.59
N GLY A 276 4.01 -13.97 -4.13
CA GLY A 276 3.44 -15.06 -3.36
C GLY A 276 3.28 -16.35 -4.17
N LEU A 277 2.90 -16.25 -5.46
CA LEU A 277 2.85 -17.40 -6.36
C LEU A 277 4.22 -18.05 -6.55
N ASP A 278 5.28 -17.26 -6.65
CA ASP A 278 6.64 -17.80 -6.68
C ASP A 278 6.95 -18.62 -5.44
N GLY A 279 6.66 -18.06 -4.27
CA GLY A 279 6.84 -18.73 -2.98
C GLY A 279 6.13 -20.08 -2.91
N LEU A 280 4.91 -20.16 -3.43
CA LEU A 280 4.15 -21.41 -3.55
C LEU A 280 4.78 -22.38 -4.57
N GLN A 281 5.17 -21.89 -5.75
CA GLN A 281 5.74 -22.70 -6.82
C GLN A 281 7.07 -23.35 -6.43
N ARG A 282 7.94 -22.57 -5.80
CA ARG A 282 9.27 -23.03 -5.34
C ARG A 282 9.24 -23.64 -3.94
N LYS A 283 8.09 -23.61 -3.25
CA LYS A 283 7.91 -24.06 -1.86
C LYS A 283 8.97 -23.46 -0.94
N LEU A 284 9.11 -22.13 -1.01
CA LEU A 284 10.13 -21.42 -0.25
C LEU A 284 9.91 -21.60 1.25
N GLU A 285 11.00 -21.81 1.98
CA GLU A 285 11.00 -21.86 3.43
C GLU A 285 10.92 -20.43 3.99
N LEU A 286 10.02 -20.23 4.95
CA LEU A 286 9.86 -18.92 5.59
C LEU A 286 11.07 -18.67 6.51
N PRO A 287 11.81 -17.55 6.33
CA PRO A 287 12.87 -17.18 7.26
C PRO A 287 12.38 -17.06 8.71
N PRO A 288 13.28 -17.12 9.70
CA PRO A 288 12.95 -16.83 11.09
C PRO A 288 12.19 -15.50 11.26
N GLU A 289 11.32 -15.45 12.27
CA GLU A 289 10.59 -14.25 12.63
C GLU A 289 11.53 -13.13 13.08
N ARG A 290 11.19 -11.88 12.71
CA ARG A 290 11.83 -10.63 13.17
C ARG A 290 13.34 -10.56 12.95
N GLN A 291 13.85 -11.17 11.88
CA GLN A 291 15.25 -11.00 11.51
C GLN A 291 15.57 -9.51 11.32
N SER A 292 16.66 -9.07 11.95
CA SER A 292 17.28 -7.76 11.75
C SER A 292 18.24 -7.78 10.55
N LYS A 293 18.84 -6.62 10.24
CA LYS A 293 19.89 -6.52 9.22
C LYS A 293 21.09 -7.39 9.63
N GLU A 294 21.41 -7.39 10.91
CA GLU A 294 22.50 -8.15 11.52
C GLU A 294 22.23 -9.67 11.47
N ASP A 295 20.95 -10.08 11.53
CA ASP A 295 20.53 -11.48 11.37
C ASP A 295 20.46 -11.94 9.90
N GLY A 296 20.81 -11.07 8.96
CA GLY A 296 20.81 -11.35 7.52
C GLY A 296 19.51 -11.05 6.79
N ALA A 297 18.57 -10.31 7.39
CA ALA A 297 17.40 -9.83 6.65
C ALA A 297 17.84 -8.91 5.50
N THR A 298 17.21 -9.07 4.34
CA THR A 298 17.52 -8.24 3.18
C THR A 298 17.08 -6.81 3.42
N VAL A 299 17.98 -5.85 3.21
CA VAL A 299 17.68 -4.41 3.33
C VAL A 299 16.85 -3.97 2.12
N LEU A 300 15.78 -3.20 2.35
CA LEU A 300 14.97 -2.65 1.27
C LEU A 300 15.70 -1.48 0.58
N PRO A 301 15.49 -1.28 -0.73
CA PRO A 301 16.08 -0.15 -1.44
C PRO A 301 15.65 1.20 -0.84
N SER A 302 16.61 2.05 -0.52
CA SER A 302 16.38 3.35 0.13
C SER A 302 16.18 4.52 -0.84
N SER A 303 16.03 4.23 -2.15
CA SER A 303 15.77 5.26 -3.16
C SER A 303 15.03 4.67 -4.37
N LEU A 304 14.35 5.55 -5.13
CA LEU A 304 13.65 5.14 -6.35
C LEU A 304 14.60 4.51 -7.39
N PRO A 305 15.79 5.05 -7.69
CA PRO A 305 16.74 4.39 -8.60
C PRO A 305 17.11 2.98 -8.14
N ALA A 306 17.47 2.80 -6.87
CA ALA A 306 17.86 1.49 -6.34
C ALA A 306 16.68 0.49 -6.37
N ALA A 307 15.44 0.95 -6.14
CA ALA A 307 14.27 0.10 -6.24
C ALA A 307 13.98 -0.31 -7.69
N LEU A 308 14.16 0.59 -8.66
CA LEU A 308 14.01 0.27 -10.08
C LEU A 308 15.07 -0.75 -10.52
N GLU A 309 16.32 -0.60 -10.08
CA GLU A 309 17.39 -1.58 -10.32
C GLU A 309 17.05 -2.95 -9.72
N ALA A 310 16.55 -2.98 -8.49
CA ALA A 310 16.09 -4.21 -7.85
C ALA A 310 14.94 -4.87 -8.62
N LEU A 311 13.98 -4.08 -9.12
CA LEU A 311 12.89 -4.57 -9.95
C LEU A 311 13.39 -5.13 -11.29
N GLU A 312 14.33 -4.46 -11.95
CA GLU A 312 14.93 -4.93 -13.22
C GLU A 312 15.78 -6.20 -13.02
N ALA A 313 16.42 -6.36 -11.87
CA ALA A 313 17.24 -7.52 -11.51
C ALA A 313 16.42 -8.77 -11.11
N ASP A 314 15.17 -8.58 -10.69
CA ASP A 314 14.28 -9.68 -10.31
C ASP A 314 13.70 -10.38 -11.55
N GLU A 315 14.37 -11.44 -11.99
CA GLU A 315 13.97 -12.17 -13.20
C GLU A 315 12.57 -12.78 -13.09
N TYR A 316 12.17 -13.27 -11.92
CA TYR A 316 10.85 -13.87 -11.74
C TYR A 316 9.77 -12.81 -11.92
N LEU A 317 9.82 -11.72 -11.14
CA LEU A 317 8.83 -10.65 -11.24
C LEU A 317 8.85 -10.00 -12.62
N THR A 318 10.03 -9.79 -13.21
CA THR A 318 10.14 -9.19 -14.53
C THR A 318 9.45 -10.05 -15.61
N ASN A 319 9.62 -11.37 -15.55
CA ASN A 319 8.93 -12.29 -16.45
C ASN A 319 7.43 -12.38 -16.12
N LYS A 320 7.07 -12.42 -14.83
CA LYS A 320 5.70 -12.61 -14.36
C LYS A 320 4.80 -11.42 -14.64
N LEU A 321 5.29 -10.20 -14.39
CA LEU A 321 4.60 -8.94 -14.68
C LEU A 321 4.66 -8.60 -16.18
N GLY A 322 5.74 -9.02 -16.83
CA GLY A 322 5.96 -8.93 -18.27
C GLY A 322 7.00 -7.88 -18.63
N LYS A 323 8.05 -8.28 -19.35
CA LYS A 323 9.22 -7.46 -19.70
C LYS A 323 8.85 -6.10 -20.31
N ARG A 324 7.84 -6.06 -21.18
CA ARG A 324 7.36 -4.82 -21.80
C ARG A 324 6.74 -3.86 -20.79
N PHE A 325 5.96 -4.38 -19.85
CA PHE A 325 5.37 -3.57 -18.78
C PHE A 325 6.46 -2.99 -17.88
N ILE A 326 7.41 -3.82 -17.44
CA ILE A 326 8.53 -3.38 -16.59
C ILE A 326 9.34 -2.30 -17.27
N ARG A 327 9.74 -2.50 -18.54
CA ARG A 327 10.46 -1.48 -19.30
C ARG A 327 9.72 -0.15 -19.30
N TRP A 328 8.42 -0.14 -19.62
CA TRP A 328 7.63 1.10 -19.63
C TRP A 328 7.48 1.74 -18.26
N TYR A 329 7.26 0.93 -17.22
CA TYR A 329 7.21 1.42 -15.85
C TYR A 329 8.51 2.12 -15.47
N VAL A 330 9.65 1.48 -15.73
CA VAL A 330 10.98 2.01 -15.46
C VAL A 330 11.27 3.27 -16.30
N ASP A 331 10.94 3.27 -17.59
CA ASP A 331 11.15 4.41 -18.48
C ASP A 331 10.36 5.65 -17.98
N ILE A 332 9.11 5.47 -17.54
CA ILE A 332 8.29 6.54 -16.95
C ILE A 332 8.93 7.08 -15.68
N LYS A 333 9.41 6.20 -14.79
CA LYS A 333 10.04 6.62 -13.52
C LYS A 333 11.40 7.28 -13.71
N LYS A 334 12.19 6.85 -14.70
CA LYS A 334 13.43 7.52 -15.09
C LYS A 334 13.15 8.92 -15.67
N ALA A 335 12.07 9.10 -16.43
CA ALA A 335 11.65 10.41 -16.91
C ALA A 335 11.17 11.33 -15.76
N GLU A 336 10.44 10.79 -14.78
CA GLU A 336 10.01 11.50 -13.56
C GLU A 336 11.22 11.99 -12.75
N LEU A 337 12.21 11.13 -12.54
CA LEU A 337 13.48 11.47 -11.87
C LEU A 337 14.24 12.57 -12.61
N LYS A 338 14.34 12.47 -13.94
CA LYS A 338 14.99 13.49 -14.76
C LYS A 338 14.29 14.85 -14.62
N PHE A 339 12.96 14.87 -14.67
CA PHE A 339 12.20 16.10 -14.48
C PHE A 339 12.43 16.73 -13.10
N LEU A 340 12.47 15.91 -12.04
CA LEU A 340 12.78 16.40 -10.69
C LEU A 340 14.20 16.97 -10.59
N ASP A 341 15.17 16.30 -11.19
CA ASP A 341 16.56 16.76 -11.19
C ASP A 341 16.71 18.09 -11.92
N GLU A 342 16.11 18.26 -13.09
CA GLU A 342 16.10 19.54 -13.84
C GLU A 342 15.42 20.69 -13.06
N LYS A 343 14.47 20.38 -12.18
CA LYS A 343 13.79 21.37 -11.33
C LYS A 343 14.61 21.77 -10.11
N LEU A 344 15.28 20.81 -9.49
CA LEU A 344 16.13 21.04 -8.31
C LEU A 344 17.49 21.63 -8.69
N HIS A 345 18.01 21.26 -9.85
CA HIS A 345 19.28 21.70 -10.40
C HIS A 345 19.04 22.29 -11.79
N PRO A 346 18.40 23.48 -11.89
CA PRO A 346 18.19 24.12 -13.18
C PRO A 346 19.55 24.36 -13.86
N PRO A 347 19.65 24.23 -15.20
CA PRO A 347 20.89 24.48 -15.91
C PRO A 347 21.38 25.89 -15.59
N GLN A 348 22.49 26.01 -14.88
CA GLN A 348 23.09 27.30 -14.58
C GLN A 348 23.65 27.89 -15.89
N GLU A 349 23.34 29.16 -16.17
CA GLU A 349 24.23 29.94 -17.03
C GLU A 349 25.62 29.95 -16.35
N ALA A 350 26.66 29.67 -17.13
CA ALA A 350 27.98 29.28 -16.65
C ALA A 350 28.67 30.34 -15.77
N SER A 351 28.32 30.46 -14.47
CA SER A 351 29.15 31.21 -13.50
C SER A 351 28.81 31.07 -12.00
N VAL A 352 27.95 30.17 -11.53
CA VAL A 352 27.63 30.07 -10.09
C VAL A 352 27.85 28.64 -9.62
N ALA A 353 28.48 28.42 -8.47
CA ALA A 353 28.61 27.08 -7.91
C ALA A 353 27.21 26.52 -7.57
N ALA A 354 26.90 25.29 -7.97
CA ALA A 354 25.66 24.62 -7.56
C ALA A 354 25.65 24.43 -6.05
N THR A 355 24.74 25.11 -5.35
CA THR A 355 24.45 24.91 -3.93
C THR A 355 23.40 23.81 -3.79
N GLU A 356 23.54 22.92 -2.79
CA GLU A 356 22.51 21.91 -2.51
C GLU A 356 21.16 22.56 -2.17
N PRO A 357 20.04 22.05 -2.69
CA PRO A 357 18.71 22.59 -2.41
C PRO A 357 18.30 22.33 -0.96
N SER A 358 17.64 23.31 -0.33
CA SER A 358 17.09 23.19 1.01
C SER A 358 15.89 22.23 1.08
N GLU A 359 15.55 21.71 2.27
CA GLU A 359 14.34 20.87 2.46
C GLU A 359 13.05 21.56 1.98
N THR A 360 12.99 22.88 2.10
CA THR A 360 11.83 23.66 1.63
C THR A 360 11.72 23.64 0.10
N GLU A 361 12.85 23.79 -0.60
CA GLU A 361 12.93 23.74 -2.07
C GLU A 361 12.62 22.33 -2.59
N ILE A 362 13.17 21.29 -1.94
CA ILE A 362 12.86 19.89 -2.23
C ILE A 362 11.37 19.62 -2.08
N GLY A 363 10.80 20.00 -0.93
CA GLY A 363 9.37 19.86 -0.67
C GLY A 363 8.53 20.59 -1.70
N LYS A 364 8.92 21.80 -2.12
CA LYS A 364 8.21 22.57 -3.16
C LYS A 364 8.23 21.85 -4.51
N ALA A 365 9.40 21.41 -4.98
CA ALA A 365 9.53 20.68 -6.25
C ALA A 365 8.68 19.40 -6.25
N TRP A 366 8.66 18.68 -5.13
CA TRP A 366 7.79 17.52 -4.97
C TRP A 366 6.31 17.86 -5.02
N ARG A 367 5.88 18.97 -4.42
CA ARG A 367 4.48 19.41 -4.48
C ARG A 367 4.05 19.78 -5.88
N GLU A 368 4.88 20.51 -6.62
CA GLU A 368 4.60 20.84 -8.03
C GLU A 368 4.39 19.57 -8.87
N LEU A 369 5.18 18.51 -8.64
CA LEU A 369 5.04 17.27 -9.40
C LEU A 369 3.92 16.35 -8.90
N TYR A 370 3.82 16.14 -7.59
CA TYR A 370 2.97 15.10 -7.01
C TYR A 370 1.66 15.62 -6.42
N MET A 371 1.55 16.92 -6.15
CA MET A 371 0.32 17.54 -5.62
C MET A 371 -0.43 18.40 -6.63
N GLU A 372 0.21 18.91 -7.69
CA GLU A 372 -0.47 19.76 -8.69
C GLU A 372 -1.00 19.02 -9.93
N PHE A 373 -0.61 17.76 -10.15
CA PHE A 373 -1.01 16.98 -11.33
C PHE A 373 -2.24 16.06 -11.16
N ILE A 374 -3.09 16.28 -10.15
CA ILE A 374 -4.34 15.51 -9.96
C ILE A 374 -5.49 16.43 -9.56
#